data_AF-A0A1G8QNW5-F1
#
_entry.id   AF-A0A1G8QNW5-F1
#
_cell.length_a   1.000
_cell.length_b   1.000
_cell.length_c   1.000
_cell.angle_alpha   90.00
_cell.angle_beta   90.00
_cell.angle_gamma   90.00
#
_symmetry.space_group_name_H-M   'P 1'
#
loop_
_entity.id
_entity.type
_entity.pdbx_description
1 polymer ?
#
loop_
_entity_poly.entity_id
_entity_poly.type
_entity_poly.pdbx_seq_one_letter_code
_entity_poly.pdbx_strand_id
1 'polypeptide(L)'
;MSALPDPRTAVEYRIPASELVVGDLVNTQPGAGDDWQQVLGVYPSEASLAGASEEIAELVRGLGGRYVVVQLSDLAPVDAAIYFVDGVALTVGETDSDDQPVLEQLSTDDGERLYLYTKHELVHIRATS
;
A
#
# COMPACT_ATOMS: atom_id res chain seq x y z
N MET A 1 -10.21 16.58 -19.55
CA MET A 1 -11.18 17.03 -18.52
C MET A 1 -10.88 16.21 -17.29
N SER A 2 -10.53 16.79 -16.14
CA SER A 2 -10.37 16.01 -14.91
C SER A 2 -11.72 15.37 -14.58
N ALA A 3 -11.78 14.04 -14.63
CA ALA A 3 -12.88 13.31 -14.06
C ALA A 3 -12.96 13.70 -12.57
N LEU A 4 -14.15 14.04 -12.09
CA LEU A 4 -14.38 14.23 -10.66
C LEU A 4 -14.05 12.90 -9.96
N PRO A 5 -13.31 12.91 -8.84
CA PRO A 5 -13.03 11.68 -8.10
C PRO A 5 -14.34 10.99 -7.74
N ASP A 6 -14.44 9.70 -8.06
CA ASP A 6 -15.63 8.90 -7.79
C ASP A 6 -15.95 8.97 -6.29
N PRO A 7 -17.18 9.36 -5.88
CA PRO A 7 -17.54 9.50 -4.47
C PRO A 7 -17.41 8.20 -3.66
N ARG A 8 -17.34 7.03 -4.31
CA ARG A 8 -17.04 5.72 -3.68
C ARG A 8 -15.61 5.62 -3.18
N THR A 9 -14.71 6.50 -3.62
CA THR A 9 -13.29 6.44 -3.31
C THR A 9 -12.95 7.04 -1.92
N ALA A 10 -13.90 7.63 -1.20
CA ALA A 10 -13.58 8.55 -0.11
C ALA A 10 -13.80 7.98 1.31
N VAL A 11 -13.11 6.90 1.70
CA VAL A 11 -12.90 6.59 3.13
C VAL A 11 -11.43 6.22 3.37
N GLU A 12 -10.58 7.25 3.36
CA GLU A 12 -9.22 7.13 3.90
C GLU A 12 -9.29 7.19 5.43
N TYR A 13 -8.58 6.29 6.09
CA TYR A 13 -8.26 6.42 7.51
C TYR A 13 -6.78 6.12 7.70
N ARG A 14 -6.27 6.43 8.89
CA ARG A 14 -4.86 6.28 9.18
C ARG A 14 -4.65 5.30 10.30
N ILE A 15 -3.70 4.40 10.12
CA ILE A 15 -3.20 3.52 11.18
C ILE A 15 -1.71 3.80 11.42
N PRO A 16 -1.19 3.47 12.61
CA PRO A 16 0.25 3.43 12.82
C PRO A 16 0.93 2.47 11.84
N ALA A 17 2.10 2.84 11.30
CA ALA A 17 2.86 1.98 10.39
C ALA A 17 3.22 0.62 10.99
N SER A 18 3.32 0.51 12.32
CA SER A 18 3.53 -0.77 13.02
C SER A 18 2.36 -1.73 12.96
N GLU A 19 1.17 -1.25 12.59
CA GLU A 19 -0.06 -2.05 12.49
C GLU A 19 -0.36 -2.49 11.05
N LEU A 20 0.46 -2.06 10.07
CA LEU A 20 0.33 -2.51 8.68
C LEU A 20 0.47 -4.03 8.57
N VAL A 21 -0.29 -4.62 7.66
CA VAL A 21 -0.20 -6.02 7.29
C VAL A 21 -0.04 -6.19 5.78
N VAL A 22 0.49 -7.35 5.37
CA VAL A 22 0.58 -7.71 3.96
C VAL A 22 -0.81 -7.70 3.34
N GLY A 23 -0.94 -7.03 2.20
CA GLY A 23 -2.20 -6.85 1.48
C GLY A 23 -2.84 -5.48 1.70
N ASP A 24 -2.47 -4.72 2.74
CA ASP A 24 -2.95 -3.36 2.95
C ASP A 24 -2.60 -2.47 1.75
N LEU A 25 -3.48 -1.51 1.45
CA LEU A 25 -3.24 -0.48 0.45
C LEU A 25 -2.85 0.83 1.11
N VAL A 26 -1.72 1.39 0.71
CA VAL A 26 -1.14 2.62 1.25
C VAL A 26 -1.13 3.70 0.17
N ASN A 27 -1.67 4.88 0.48
CA ASN A 27 -1.51 6.06 -0.39
C ASN A 27 -0.22 6.81 0.00
N THR A 28 0.79 6.76 -0.86
CA THR A 28 2.09 7.41 -0.59
C THR A 28 2.12 8.89 -1.02
N GLN A 29 1.14 9.34 -1.81
CA GLN A 29 1.01 10.73 -2.26
C GLN A 29 -0.42 11.27 -2.10
N PRO A 30 -0.95 11.33 -0.85
CA PRO A 30 -2.33 11.73 -0.59
C PRO A 30 -2.60 13.16 -1.05
N GLY A 31 -3.65 13.34 -1.86
CA GLY A 31 -4.19 14.64 -2.29
C GLY A 31 -3.49 15.34 -3.46
N ALA A 32 -2.26 14.94 -3.82
CA ALA A 32 -1.53 15.51 -4.97
C ALA A 32 -1.53 14.62 -6.21
N GLY A 33 -1.81 13.32 -6.04
CA GLY A 33 -1.83 12.34 -7.12
C GLY A 33 -2.47 11.00 -6.74
N ASP A 34 -2.66 10.73 -5.45
CA ASP A 34 -3.23 9.49 -4.92
C ASP A 34 -2.55 8.23 -5.48
N ASP A 35 -1.26 8.10 -5.13
CA ASP A 35 -0.42 6.96 -5.50
C ASP A 35 -0.62 5.81 -4.50
N TRP A 36 -1.51 4.89 -4.86
CA TRP A 36 -1.84 3.72 -4.07
C TRP A 36 -0.93 2.53 -4.39
N GLN A 37 -0.31 1.99 -3.34
CA GLN A 37 0.58 0.84 -3.43
C GLN A 37 0.15 -0.25 -2.45
N GLN A 38 0.39 -1.51 -2.80
CA GLN A 38 0.08 -2.65 -1.94
C GLN A 38 1.27 -3.04 -1.07
N VAL A 39 1.01 -3.32 0.21
CA VAL A 39 2.00 -3.85 1.15
C VAL A 39 2.32 -5.31 0.81
N LEU A 40 3.58 -5.59 0.50
CA LEU A 40 4.11 -6.94 0.28
C LEU A 40 4.80 -7.51 1.53
N GLY A 41 5.34 -6.65 2.39
CA GLY A 41 6.07 -7.06 3.59
C GLY A 41 6.15 -5.95 4.62
N VAL A 42 6.10 -6.32 5.90
CA VAL A 42 6.17 -5.37 7.05
C VAL A 42 7.15 -5.91 8.08
N TYR A 43 8.20 -5.14 8.36
CA TYR A 43 9.33 -5.55 9.18
C TYR A 43 9.61 -4.55 10.31
N PRO A 44 8.81 -4.57 11.40
CA PRO A 44 9.02 -3.70 12.56
C PRO A 44 10.23 -4.07 13.42
N SER A 45 10.76 -5.30 13.27
CA SER A 45 11.90 -5.79 14.04
C SER A 45 12.59 -7.00 13.38
N GLU A 46 13.68 -7.48 13.96
CA GLU A 46 14.33 -8.71 13.49
C GLU A 46 13.43 -9.96 13.59
N ALA A 47 12.47 -9.97 14.53
CA ALA A 47 11.55 -11.10 14.72
C ALA A 47 10.57 -11.27 13.54
N SER A 48 10.38 -10.23 12.72
CA SER A 48 9.51 -10.23 11.54
C SER A 48 10.22 -10.62 10.23
N LEU A 49 11.49 -11.02 10.27
CA LEU A 49 12.30 -11.30 9.07
C LEU A 49 12.04 -12.67 8.42
N ALA A 50 11.04 -13.41 8.86
CA ALA A 50 10.69 -14.70 8.25
C ALA A 50 10.27 -14.49 6.78
N GLY A 51 11.00 -15.10 5.84
CA GLY A 51 10.73 -14.96 4.40
C GLY A 51 11.24 -13.67 3.76
N ALA A 52 11.90 -12.79 4.52
CA ALA A 52 12.54 -11.59 3.98
C ALA A 52 13.79 -11.94 3.17
N SER A 53 14.13 -11.10 2.19
CA SER A 53 15.43 -11.18 1.51
C SER A 53 16.57 -10.85 2.46
N GLU A 54 17.79 -11.30 2.13
CA GLU A 54 18.98 -11.00 2.93
C GLU A 54 19.24 -9.49 3.04
N GLU A 55 18.99 -8.73 1.97
CA GLU A 55 19.09 -7.27 1.93
C GLU A 55 18.15 -6.60 2.95
N ILE A 56 16.87 -7.03 2.99
CA ILE A 56 15.90 -6.51 3.98
C ILE A 56 16.33 -6.88 5.39
N ALA A 57 16.83 -8.11 5.60
CA ALA A 57 17.31 -8.55 6.90
C ALA A 57 18.50 -7.71 7.41
N GLU A 58 19.46 -7.40 6.54
CA GLU A 58 20.59 -6.52 6.87
C GLU A 58 20.12 -5.09 7.20
N LEU A 59 19.20 -4.53 6.40
CA LEU A 59 18.64 -3.20 6.64
C LEU A 59 17.94 -3.13 8.00
N VAL A 60 17.04 -4.06 8.30
CA VAL A 60 16.28 -4.09 9.56
C VAL A 60 17.21 -4.20 10.77
N ARG A 61 18.23 -5.05 10.70
CA ARG A 61 19.28 -5.16 11.74
C ARG A 61 20.03 -3.84 11.91
N GLY A 62 20.44 -3.21 10.81
CA GLY A 62 21.16 -1.93 10.83
C GLY A 62 20.36 -0.76 11.43
N LEU A 63 19.03 -0.78 11.27
CA LEU A 63 18.15 0.25 11.82
C LEU A 63 17.94 0.11 13.33
N GLY A 64 18.18 -1.07 13.92
CA GLY A 64 18.10 -1.32 15.36
C GLY A 64 16.70 -1.12 15.93
N GLY A 65 15.66 -1.43 15.14
CA GLY A 65 14.25 -1.33 15.56
C GLY A 65 13.73 0.11 15.76
N ARG A 66 14.41 1.12 15.19
CA ARG A 66 13.97 2.53 15.23
C ARG A 66 12.87 2.83 14.22
N TYR A 67 12.86 2.12 13.10
CA TYR A 67 11.90 2.28 12.00
C TYR A 67 11.20 0.95 11.72
N VAL A 68 10.02 1.05 11.11
CA VAL A 68 9.32 -0.06 10.46
C VAL A 68 9.71 -0.01 8.99
N VAL A 69 10.35 -1.07 8.51
CA VAL A 69 10.63 -1.21 7.07
C VAL A 69 9.40 -1.84 6.41
N VAL A 70 8.89 -1.23 5.36
CA VAL A 70 7.72 -1.71 4.62
C VAL A 70 8.09 -1.86 3.15
N GLN A 71 7.83 -3.04 2.60
CA GLN A 71 7.94 -3.31 1.17
C GLN A 71 6.57 -3.07 0.54
N LEU A 72 6.54 -2.16 -0.42
CA LEU A 72 5.35 -1.78 -1.17
C LEU A 72 5.53 -2.16 -2.64
N SER A 73 4.44 -2.36 -3.36
CA SER A 73 4.44 -2.52 -4.81
C SER A 73 3.36 -1.68 -5.47
N ASP A 74 3.69 -1.11 -6.62
CA ASP A 74 2.73 -0.44 -7.49
C ASP A 74 1.64 -1.41 -7.94
N LEU A 75 0.45 -0.85 -8.07
CA LEU A 75 -0.69 -1.51 -8.65
C LEU A 75 -0.70 -1.25 -10.16
N ALA A 76 -1.05 -2.26 -10.93
CA ALA A 76 -1.43 -2.08 -12.32
C ALA A 76 -2.95 -1.79 -12.37
N PRO A 77 -3.42 -0.95 -13.32
CA PRO A 77 -2.62 0.07 -13.98
C PRO A 77 -2.10 1.09 -12.94
N VAL A 78 -0.89 1.61 -13.17
CA VAL A 78 -0.26 2.62 -12.30
C VAL A 78 -1.15 3.87 -12.22
N ASP A 79 -1.17 4.52 -11.06
CA ASP A 79 -2.02 5.69 -10.76
C ASP A 79 -3.54 5.43 -10.90
N ALA A 80 -3.98 4.17 -10.83
CA ALA A 80 -5.40 3.86 -10.82
C ALA A 80 -6.09 4.52 -9.63
N ALA A 81 -7.20 5.21 -9.89
CA ALA A 81 -8.13 5.54 -8.82
C ALA A 81 -8.68 4.23 -8.26
N ILE A 82 -8.50 3.99 -6.98
CA ILE A 82 -9.05 2.80 -6.32
C ILE A 82 -10.32 3.23 -5.61
N TYR A 83 -11.31 2.35 -5.46
CA TYR A 83 -12.39 2.44 -4.49
C TYR A 83 -12.60 1.12 -3.75
N PHE A 84 -13.38 1.11 -2.66
CA PHE A 84 -13.69 -0.13 -1.93
C PHE A 84 -15.20 -0.36 -1.93
N VAL A 85 -15.62 -1.59 -2.21
CA VAL A 85 -17.00 -2.06 -2.06
C VAL A 85 -16.96 -3.42 -1.38
N ASP A 86 -17.73 -3.56 -0.31
CA ASP A 86 -17.85 -4.82 0.46
C ASP A 86 -16.49 -5.44 0.87
N GLY A 87 -15.56 -4.58 1.28
CA GLY A 87 -14.21 -4.99 1.72
C GLY A 87 -13.25 -5.34 0.58
N VAL A 88 -13.67 -5.25 -0.68
CA VAL A 88 -12.84 -5.49 -1.86
C VAL A 88 -12.36 -4.17 -2.44
N ALA A 89 -11.05 -4.03 -2.60
CA ALA A 89 -10.44 -2.94 -3.33
C ALA A 89 -10.59 -3.17 -4.84
N LEU A 90 -11.15 -2.18 -5.53
CA LEU A 90 -11.38 -2.18 -6.96
C LEU A 90 -10.67 -0.98 -7.62
N THR A 91 -10.02 -1.19 -8.75
CA THR A 91 -9.57 -0.11 -9.62
C THR A 91 -10.77 0.44 -10.39
N VAL A 92 -10.87 1.77 -10.54
CA VAL A 92 -11.90 2.43 -11.34
C VAL A 92 -11.55 2.25 -12.82
N GLY A 93 -12.40 1.54 -13.55
CA GLY A 93 -12.33 1.41 -15.00
C GLY A 93 -12.93 2.61 -15.74
N GLU A 94 -12.86 2.62 -17.07
CA GLU A 94 -13.51 3.67 -17.88
C GLU A 94 -15.04 3.61 -17.78
N THR A 95 -15.59 2.45 -17.45
CA THR A 95 -17.00 2.21 -17.14
C THR A 95 -17.14 1.38 -15.87
N ASP A 96 -18.29 1.46 -15.18
CA ASP A 96 -18.56 0.68 -13.94
C ASP A 96 -18.44 -0.85 -14.15
N SER A 97 -18.50 -1.33 -15.40
CA SER A 97 -18.32 -2.75 -15.74
C SER A 97 -16.86 -3.18 -15.94
N ASP A 98 -15.93 -2.23 -15.94
CA ASP A 98 -14.51 -2.48 -16.18
C ASP A 98 -13.67 -2.51 -14.89
N ASP A 99 -14.31 -2.31 -13.73
CA ASP A 99 -13.64 -2.30 -12.44
C ASP A 99 -12.99 -3.67 -12.13
N GLN A 100 -11.73 -3.66 -11.73
CA GLN A 100 -10.97 -4.90 -11.47
C GLN A 100 -10.50 -4.99 -10.00
N PRO A 101 -10.49 -6.20 -9.41
CA PRO A 101 -9.88 -6.41 -8.09
C PRO A 101 -8.39 -6.08 -8.09
N VAL A 102 -7.95 -5.31 -7.10
CA VAL A 102 -6.55 -4.89 -6.95
C VAL A 102 -5.59 -6.08 -6.75
N LEU A 103 -6.07 -7.16 -6.12
CA LEU A 103 -5.27 -8.34 -5.77
C LEU A 103 -4.71 -9.10 -6.99
N GLU A 104 -5.26 -8.88 -8.19
CA GLU A 104 -4.84 -9.56 -9.41
C GLU A 104 -3.85 -8.74 -10.26
N GLN A 105 -3.39 -7.59 -9.77
CA GLN A 105 -2.73 -6.57 -10.60
C GLN A 105 -1.41 -6.04 -10.01
N LEU A 106 -0.60 -6.83 -9.30
CA LEU A 106 0.74 -6.40 -8.91
C LEU A 106 1.61 -6.15 -10.16
N SER A 107 2.25 -4.99 -10.26
CA SER A 107 3.18 -4.70 -11.36
C SER A 107 4.39 -5.63 -11.31
N THR A 108 4.68 -6.35 -12.41
CA THR A 108 5.85 -7.23 -12.52
C THR A 108 7.13 -6.50 -12.95
N ASP A 109 6.99 -5.28 -13.47
CA ASP A 109 8.07 -4.48 -14.01
C ASP A 109 8.25 -3.23 -13.12
N ASP A 110 9.29 -3.23 -12.29
CA ASP A 110 9.80 -2.07 -11.54
C ASP A 110 8.92 -1.47 -10.41
N GLY A 111 7.94 -2.22 -9.89
CA GLY A 111 6.99 -1.72 -8.89
C GLY A 111 7.42 -1.76 -7.42
N GLU A 112 8.43 -2.57 -7.04
CA GLU A 112 8.74 -2.79 -5.62
C GLU A 112 9.61 -1.67 -5.00
N ARG A 113 9.17 -1.15 -3.86
CA ARG A 113 9.83 -0.06 -3.12
C ARG A 113 9.94 -0.37 -1.64
N LEU A 114 11.01 0.09 -1.01
CA LEU A 114 11.20 0.02 0.44
C LEU A 114 10.99 1.39 1.07
N TYR A 115 10.09 1.46 2.05
CA TYR A 115 9.82 2.65 2.85
C TYR A 115 10.27 2.44 4.30
N LEU A 116 10.75 3.51 4.93
CA LEU A 116 11.12 3.53 6.33
C LEU A 116 10.17 4.47 7.07
N TYR A 117 9.26 3.91 7.84
CA TYR A 117 8.32 4.68 8.66
C TYR A 117 8.76 4.70 10.12
N THR A 118 8.46 5.80 10.82
CA THR A 118 8.51 5.72 12.29
C THR A 118 7.36 4.83 12.80
N LYS A 119 7.54 4.18 13.96
CA LYS A 119 6.53 3.21 14.46
C LYS A 119 5.11 3.76 14.58
N HIS A 120 5.00 5.03 14.95
CA HIS A 120 3.73 5.72 15.16
C HIS A 120 3.37 6.66 14.00
N GLU A 121 4.09 6.57 12.89
CA GLU A 121 3.73 7.31 11.69
C GLU A 121 2.36 6.87 11.21
N LEU A 122 1.49 7.85 10.96
CA LEU A 122 0.14 7.59 10.52
C LEU A 122 0.14 7.47 8.99
N VAL A 123 -0.06 6.24 8.52
CA VAL A 123 -0.09 5.90 7.10
C VAL A 123 -1.54 5.90 6.62
N HIS A 124 -1.80 6.52 5.47
CA HIS A 124 -3.14 6.50 4.87
C HIS A 124 -3.37 5.11 4.29
N ILE A 125 -4.35 4.41 4.85
CA ILE A 125 -4.77 3.11 4.39
C ILE A 125 -6.25 3.10 4.05
N ARG A 126 -6.69 1.98 3.48
CA ARG A 126 -8.08 1.77 3.13
C ARG A 126 -8.61 0.44 3.61
N ALA A 127 -9.88 0.44 4.01
CA ALA A 127 -10.42 -0.52 4.95
C ALA A 127 -10.96 -1.72 4.22
N THR A 128 -10.43 -2.89 4.57
CA THR A 128 -11.19 -4.13 4.52
C THR A 128 -12.10 -4.17 5.75
N SER A 129 -13.33 -3.67 5.64
CA SER A 129 -14.37 -4.01 6.63
C SER A 129 -14.93 -5.40 6.34
#